data_AF-A0A7W0KU31-F1
#
_entry.id   AF-A0A7W0KU31-F1
#
_cell.length_a   1.000
_cell.length_b   1.000
_cell.length_c   1.000
_cell.angle_alpha   90.00
_cell.angle_beta   90.00
_cell.angle_gamma   90.00
#
_symmetry.space_group_name_H-M   'P 1'
#
loop_
_entity.id
_entity.type
_entity.pdbx_description
1 polymer ?
#
loop_
_entity_poly.entity_id
_entity_poly.type
_entity_poly.pdbx_seq_one_letter_code
_entity_poly.pdbx_strand_id
1 'polypeptide(L)'
;MQVHLVDGTYELFRYHFALPSHVTDAGQEVSAARGVAGTVLTMLEEGATHVGVATDHVIESFRNDLYDGYKDGSGVEPELLSQFGLVEDLLRAVGVTVFAMVTYEADDALGAAARVAAADDSVEQVVICTPDKDLGQCVGGKIVQLDRRKGVISGVDGVREKFGVDPESIPDYLGLVGDTADGFPGLPGWGAKSAAAVLARYGHLEDIPADSHDWDVSVRSASKLALTLKHNFADALLFRRIATLEYDAPTITSVSELEWTGPTKDLVALADSVDAPGLTSRAVRLAESRFP
;
A
#
# COMPACT_ATOMS: atom_id res chain seq x y z
N MET A 1 19.58 6.77 8.15
CA MET A 1 19.06 7.08 6.78
C MET A 1 17.55 6.88 6.72
N GLN A 2 16.85 7.43 5.71
CA GLN A 2 15.41 7.20 5.50
C GLN A 2 15.14 6.30 4.30
N VAL A 3 14.21 5.37 4.44
CA VAL A 3 13.73 4.46 3.38
C VAL A 3 12.32 4.87 2.97
N HIS A 4 12.08 4.99 1.66
CA HIS A 4 10.77 5.32 1.09
C HIS A 4 10.24 4.12 0.31
N LEU A 5 9.05 3.65 0.66
CA LEU A 5 8.38 2.55 -0.01
C LEU A 5 7.10 3.09 -0.65
N VAL A 6 7.02 3.10 -1.97
CA VAL A 6 5.94 3.75 -2.72
C VAL A 6 4.96 2.72 -3.24
N ASP A 7 3.69 2.97 -3.01
CA ASP A 7 2.59 2.23 -3.61
C ASP A 7 2.41 2.69 -5.06
N GLY A 8 3.03 1.95 -5.97
CA GLY A 8 3.05 2.22 -7.40
C GLY A 8 1.69 1.98 -8.05
N THR A 9 0.93 0.99 -7.59
CA THR A 9 -0.44 0.73 -8.08
C THR A 9 -1.33 1.93 -7.74
N TYR A 10 -1.38 2.35 -6.48
CA TYR A 10 -2.15 3.53 -6.07
C TYR A 10 -1.75 4.77 -6.87
N GLU A 11 -0.45 5.03 -7.02
CA GLU A 11 0.04 6.18 -7.77
C GLU A 11 -0.38 6.12 -9.25
N LEU A 12 -0.40 4.93 -9.86
CA LEU A 12 -0.86 4.74 -11.24
C LEU A 12 -2.35 5.08 -11.39
N PHE A 13 -3.23 4.53 -10.54
CA PHE A 13 -4.65 4.89 -10.52
C PHE A 13 -4.85 6.38 -10.28
N ARG A 14 -4.12 6.95 -9.31
CA ARG A 14 -4.20 8.37 -8.97
C ARG A 14 -3.88 9.25 -10.16
N TYR A 15 -2.81 8.95 -10.90
CA TYR A 15 -2.41 9.74 -12.05
C TYR A 15 -3.33 9.54 -13.26
N HIS A 16 -3.84 8.32 -13.50
CA HIS A 16 -4.80 8.05 -14.56
C HIS A 16 -6.04 8.93 -14.46
N PHE A 17 -6.60 9.09 -13.26
CA PHE A 17 -7.79 9.93 -13.05
C PHE A 17 -7.47 11.42 -12.84
N ALA A 18 -6.21 11.81 -12.66
CA ALA A 18 -5.82 13.19 -12.37
C ALA A 18 -5.20 13.92 -13.56
N LEU A 19 -4.53 13.19 -14.47
CA LEU A 19 -3.87 13.78 -15.63
C LEU A 19 -4.76 13.67 -16.88
N PRO A 20 -4.63 14.61 -17.82
CA PRO A 20 -5.14 14.41 -19.17
C PRO A 20 -4.48 13.19 -19.81
N SER A 21 -5.26 12.41 -20.55
CA SER A 21 -4.77 11.31 -21.40
C SER A 21 -3.66 11.80 -22.34
N HIS A 22 -2.66 10.95 -22.54
CA HIS A 22 -1.59 11.15 -23.50
C HIS A 22 -1.34 9.84 -24.22
N VAL A 23 -1.82 9.77 -25.46
CA VAL A 23 -1.62 8.63 -26.35
C VAL A 23 -0.45 8.94 -27.30
N THR A 24 0.55 8.06 -27.32
CA THR A 24 1.72 8.18 -28.21
C THR A 24 1.35 7.97 -29.67
N ASP A 25 2.26 8.30 -30.60
CA ASP A 25 2.09 7.99 -32.03
C ASP A 25 1.93 6.48 -32.31
N ALA A 26 2.38 5.62 -31.38
CA ALA A 26 2.19 4.17 -31.43
C ALA A 26 0.80 3.72 -30.94
N GLY A 27 -0.05 4.64 -30.49
CA GLY A 27 -1.41 4.37 -30.02
C GLY A 27 -1.49 3.88 -28.57
N GLN A 28 -0.41 4.00 -27.79
CA GLN A 28 -0.37 3.57 -26.38
C GLN A 28 -0.65 4.77 -25.46
N GLU A 29 -1.58 4.59 -24.52
CA GLU A 29 -1.81 5.54 -23.42
C GLU A 29 -0.68 5.45 -22.39
N VAL A 30 -0.10 6.58 -21.99
CA VAL A 30 1.12 6.62 -21.16
C VAL A 30 1.10 7.71 -20.06
N SER A 31 0.01 8.48 -19.93
CA SER A 31 -0.05 9.62 -19.01
C SER A 31 0.24 9.25 -17.56
N ALA A 32 -0.34 8.15 -17.05
CA ALA A 32 -0.18 7.73 -15.68
C ALA A 32 1.23 7.23 -15.39
N ALA A 33 1.76 6.37 -16.26
CA ALA A 33 3.11 5.82 -16.11
C ALA A 33 4.18 6.94 -16.09
N ARG A 34 4.03 7.96 -16.94
CA ARG A 34 4.90 9.17 -16.93
C ARG A 34 4.78 9.94 -15.62
N GLY A 35 3.56 10.09 -15.10
CA GLY A 35 3.29 10.75 -13.83
C GLY A 35 3.99 10.07 -12.66
N VAL A 36 3.88 8.74 -12.57
CA VAL A 36 4.52 7.92 -11.54
C VAL A 36 6.05 8.03 -11.60
N ALA A 37 6.65 7.78 -12.77
CA ALA A 37 8.10 7.88 -12.95
C ALA A 37 8.61 9.31 -12.64
N GLY A 38 7.86 10.32 -13.08
CA GLY A 38 8.17 11.72 -12.83
C GLY A 38 8.17 12.10 -11.36
N THR A 39 7.23 11.58 -10.56
CA THR A 39 7.13 11.88 -9.12
C THR A 39 8.14 11.11 -8.28
N VAL A 40 8.47 9.87 -8.65
CA VAL A 40 9.57 9.14 -8.01
C VAL A 40 10.89 9.86 -8.26
N LEU A 41 11.12 10.35 -9.47
CA LEU A 41 12.30 11.15 -9.77
C LEU A 41 12.33 12.47 -8.98
N THR A 42 11.19 13.12 -8.76
CA THR A 42 11.10 14.29 -7.88
C THR A 42 11.50 13.95 -6.45
N MET A 43 11.05 12.81 -5.90
CA MET A 43 11.48 12.38 -4.55
C MET A 43 13.00 12.21 -4.46
N LEU A 44 13.61 11.63 -5.50
CA LEU A 44 15.06 11.53 -5.59
C LEU A 44 15.71 12.91 -5.68
N GLU A 45 15.19 13.84 -6.48
CA GLU A 45 15.69 15.23 -6.54
C GLU A 45 15.58 15.95 -5.18
N GLU A 46 14.56 15.64 -4.37
CA GLU A 46 14.33 16.19 -3.03
C GLU A 46 15.19 15.54 -1.94
N GLY A 47 16.04 14.57 -2.29
CA GLY A 47 17.02 14.00 -1.38
C GLY A 47 16.76 12.56 -0.96
N ALA A 48 15.70 11.91 -1.43
CA ALA A 48 15.50 10.48 -1.17
C ALA A 48 16.68 9.67 -1.76
N THR A 49 17.23 8.74 -0.98
CA THR A 49 18.36 7.90 -1.40
C THR A 49 17.99 6.43 -1.52
N HIS A 50 17.06 5.96 -0.68
CA HIS A 50 16.61 4.57 -0.66
C HIS A 50 15.13 4.53 -1.01
N VAL A 51 14.80 4.03 -2.20
CA VAL A 51 13.44 4.02 -2.74
C VAL A 51 13.10 2.64 -3.31
N GLY A 52 12.03 2.05 -2.80
CA GLY A 52 11.37 0.88 -3.38
C GLY A 52 9.98 1.26 -3.86
N VAL A 53 9.51 0.64 -4.94
CA VAL A 53 8.14 0.82 -5.45
C VAL A 53 7.48 -0.53 -5.60
N ALA A 54 6.33 -0.73 -4.98
CA ALA A 54 5.55 -1.95 -5.13
C ALA A 54 4.43 -1.74 -6.17
N THR A 55 4.19 -2.73 -7.03
CA THR A 55 3.09 -2.74 -7.98
C THR A 55 2.39 -4.08 -7.95
N ASP A 56 1.09 -4.07 -8.21
CA ASP A 56 0.32 -5.26 -8.56
C ASP A 56 0.57 -5.50 -10.05
N HIS A 57 1.40 -6.50 -10.38
CA HIS A 57 1.67 -6.85 -11.78
C HIS A 57 0.41 -7.42 -12.45
N VAL A 58 -0.37 -8.16 -11.67
CA VAL A 58 -1.72 -8.61 -11.99
C VAL A 58 -2.65 -8.19 -10.84
N ILE A 59 -3.94 -8.04 -11.13
CA ILE A 59 -4.90 -7.53 -10.15
C ILE A 59 -5.34 -8.62 -9.16
N GLU A 60 -5.46 -9.87 -9.63
CA GLU A 60 -5.79 -11.01 -8.77
C GLU A 60 -4.58 -11.43 -7.93
N SER A 61 -4.85 -11.91 -6.72
CA SER A 61 -3.86 -12.40 -5.77
C SER A 61 -4.32 -13.70 -5.12
N PHE A 62 -3.51 -14.24 -4.19
CA PHE A 62 -3.93 -15.39 -3.38
C PHE A 62 -5.23 -15.15 -2.59
N ARG A 63 -5.63 -13.88 -2.38
CA ARG A 63 -6.87 -13.53 -1.66
C ARG A 63 -8.13 -13.90 -2.46
N ASN A 64 -8.04 -13.96 -3.79
CA ASN A 64 -9.16 -14.41 -4.63
C ASN A 64 -9.52 -15.89 -4.38
N ASP A 65 -8.55 -16.72 -3.98
CA ASP A 65 -8.80 -18.11 -3.56
C ASP A 65 -9.45 -18.20 -2.16
N LEU A 66 -9.37 -17.13 -1.35
CA LEU A 66 -9.96 -17.08 -0.01
C LEU A 66 -11.40 -16.60 -0.03
N TYR A 67 -11.77 -15.72 -0.97
CA TYR A 67 -13.08 -15.11 -1.01
C TYR A 67 -13.48 -14.70 -2.43
N ASP A 68 -14.53 -15.34 -2.96
CA ASP A 68 -15.06 -15.10 -4.31
C ASP A 68 -15.46 -13.63 -4.59
N GLY A 69 -15.75 -12.85 -3.54
CA GLY A 69 -16.13 -11.44 -3.67
C GLY A 69 -14.96 -10.46 -3.67
N TYR A 70 -13.72 -10.95 -3.61
CA TYR A 70 -12.52 -10.11 -3.60
C TYR A 70 -12.20 -9.54 -4.98
N LYS A 71 -11.55 -8.36 -5.02
CA LYS A 71 -11.27 -7.61 -6.26
C LYS A 71 -10.70 -8.49 -7.39
N ASP A 72 -11.35 -8.48 -8.55
CA ASP A 72 -11.03 -9.31 -9.73
C ASP A 72 -10.50 -8.49 -10.93
N GLY A 73 -10.41 -7.16 -10.76
CA GLY A 73 -9.94 -6.26 -11.79
C GLY A 73 -10.94 -5.98 -12.93
N SER A 74 -12.15 -6.52 -12.89
CA SER A 74 -13.19 -6.29 -13.90
C SER A 74 -13.57 -4.82 -14.10
N GLY A 75 -13.32 -3.98 -13.07
CA GLY A 75 -13.55 -2.54 -13.11
C GLY A 75 -12.40 -1.70 -13.65
N VAL A 76 -11.24 -2.28 -13.99
CA VAL A 76 -10.07 -1.52 -14.44
C VAL A 76 -10.16 -1.22 -15.94
N GLU A 77 -10.05 0.06 -16.29
CA GLU A 77 -10.09 0.51 -17.69
C GLU A 77 -8.92 -0.09 -18.49
N PRO A 78 -9.15 -0.59 -19.73
CA PRO A 78 -8.07 -1.21 -20.53
C PRO A 78 -6.86 -0.29 -20.76
N GLU A 79 -7.09 1.02 -20.88
CA GLU A 79 -6.03 2.03 -21.01
C GLU A 79 -5.16 2.12 -19.76
N LEU A 80 -5.76 2.06 -18.57
CA LEU A 80 -5.05 1.99 -17.31
C LEU A 80 -4.29 0.67 -17.18
N LEU A 81 -4.96 -0.46 -17.43
CA LEU A 81 -4.35 -1.79 -17.36
C LEU A 81 -3.11 -1.90 -18.28
N SER A 82 -3.16 -1.29 -19.47
CA SER A 82 -2.04 -1.28 -20.42
C SER A 82 -0.77 -0.58 -19.91
N GLN A 83 -0.89 0.22 -18.85
CA GLN A 83 0.22 0.99 -18.26
C GLN A 83 0.92 0.28 -17.10
N PHE A 84 0.41 -0.86 -16.61
CA PHE A 84 0.97 -1.58 -15.46
C PHE A 84 2.41 -2.05 -15.72
N GLY A 85 2.63 -2.82 -16.79
CA GLY A 85 3.99 -3.22 -17.16
C GLY A 85 4.88 -2.02 -17.54
N LEU A 86 4.30 -1.02 -18.20
CA LEU A 86 5.04 0.17 -18.63
C LEU A 86 5.59 0.98 -17.45
N VAL A 87 4.81 1.16 -16.38
CA VAL A 87 5.26 1.91 -15.20
C VAL A 87 6.39 1.17 -14.49
N GLU A 88 6.31 -0.16 -14.41
CA GLU A 88 7.39 -0.97 -13.83
C GLU A 88 8.69 -0.82 -14.62
N ASP A 89 8.62 -0.91 -15.95
CA ASP A 89 9.79 -0.77 -16.82
C ASP A 89 10.41 0.62 -16.73
N LEU A 90 9.58 1.67 -16.71
CA LEU A 90 10.05 3.04 -16.51
C LEU A 90 10.72 3.22 -15.15
N LEU A 91 10.15 2.69 -14.07
CA LEU A 91 10.71 2.81 -12.72
C LEU A 91 12.04 2.05 -12.58
N ARG A 92 12.12 0.82 -13.12
CA ARG A 92 13.38 0.08 -13.20
C ARG A 92 14.43 0.86 -13.99
N ALA A 93 14.02 1.52 -15.09
CA ALA A 93 14.92 2.34 -15.90
C ALA A 93 15.34 3.65 -15.21
N VAL A 94 14.46 4.26 -14.41
CA VAL A 94 14.82 5.36 -13.50
C VAL A 94 15.85 4.90 -12.46
N GLY A 95 15.97 3.59 -12.20
CA GLY A 95 16.99 3.00 -11.35
C GLY A 95 16.53 2.74 -9.91
N VAL A 96 15.22 2.72 -9.65
CA VAL A 96 14.66 2.32 -8.35
C VAL A 96 14.29 0.84 -8.35
N THR A 97 14.26 0.24 -7.16
CA THR A 97 13.86 -1.15 -6.99
C THR A 97 12.34 -1.28 -7.10
N VAL A 98 11.88 -2.22 -7.93
CA VAL A 98 10.47 -2.45 -8.21
C VAL A 98 10.07 -3.84 -7.77
N PHE A 99 9.07 -3.93 -6.88
CA PHE A 99 8.44 -5.17 -6.47
C PHE A 99 7.14 -5.39 -7.26
N ALA A 100 7.25 -6.07 -8.40
CA ALA A 100 6.11 -6.39 -9.26
C ALA A 100 5.45 -7.69 -8.80
N MET A 101 4.36 -7.57 -8.05
CA MET A 101 3.73 -8.69 -7.37
C MET A 101 2.71 -9.41 -8.24
N VAL A 102 2.80 -10.75 -8.25
CA VAL A 102 1.89 -11.61 -9.02
C VAL A 102 1.01 -12.46 -8.10
N THR A 103 1.62 -13.12 -7.11
CA THR A 103 0.86 -13.95 -6.14
C THR A 103 0.39 -13.13 -4.94
N TYR A 104 1.22 -12.18 -4.53
CA TYR A 104 0.94 -11.23 -3.46
C TYR A 104 0.47 -9.91 -4.05
N GLU A 105 0.13 -8.96 -3.20
CA GLU A 105 -0.23 -7.59 -3.61
C GLU A 105 0.89 -6.60 -3.31
N ALA A 106 0.79 -5.41 -3.89
CA ALA A 106 1.70 -4.30 -3.61
C ALA A 106 1.79 -4.01 -2.10
N ASP A 107 0.66 -4.07 -1.39
CA ASP A 107 0.59 -3.85 0.05
C ASP A 107 1.40 -4.87 0.87
N ASP A 108 1.38 -6.13 0.46
CA ASP A 108 2.18 -7.19 1.07
C ASP A 108 3.68 -6.90 0.90
N ALA A 109 4.07 -6.46 -0.31
CA ALA A 109 5.44 -6.06 -0.60
C ALA A 109 5.88 -4.87 0.27
N LEU A 110 5.04 -3.84 0.38
CA LEU A 110 5.32 -2.67 1.20
C LEU A 110 5.49 -3.05 2.67
N GLY A 111 4.59 -3.88 3.22
CA GLY A 111 4.66 -4.37 4.59
C GLY A 111 5.92 -5.22 4.84
N ALA A 112 6.21 -6.18 3.96
CA ALA A 112 7.39 -7.04 4.05
C ALA A 112 8.70 -6.23 3.98
N ALA A 113 8.85 -5.37 2.98
CA ALA A 113 10.03 -4.51 2.82
C ALA A 113 10.19 -3.53 3.99
N ALA A 114 9.07 -2.99 4.52
CA ALA A 114 9.10 -2.09 5.66
C ALA A 114 9.63 -2.78 6.91
N ARG A 115 9.24 -4.04 7.15
CA ARG A 115 9.73 -4.84 8.28
C ARG A 115 11.23 -5.13 8.17
N VAL A 116 11.71 -5.49 6.98
CA VAL A 116 13.15 -5.69 6.73
C VAL A 116 13.91 -4.39 6.99
N ALA A 117 13.44 -3.27 6.43
CA ALA A 117 14.11 -1.97 6.59
C ALA A 117 14.09 -1.46 8.03
N ALA A 118 12.99 -1.64 8.76
CA ALA A 118 12.88 -1.18 10.15
C ALA A 118 13.79 -1.97 11.12
N ALA A 119 14.13 -3.22 10.76
CA ALA A 119 15.05 -4.05 11.52
C ALA A 119 16.53 -3.64 11.35
N ASP A 120 16.87 -2.85 10.34
CA ASP A 120 18.24 -2.36 10.12
C ASP A 120 18.52 -1.12 10.99
N ASP A 121 19.59 -1.18 11.79
CA ASP A 121 19.99 -0.10 12.72
C ASP A 121 20.43 1.19 12.02
N SER A 122 20.89 1.09 10.76
CA SER A 122 21.27 2.27 9.97
C SER A 122 20.06 3.04 9.44
N VAL A 123 18.88 2.43 9.43
CA VAL A 123 17.61 3.08 9.10
C VAL A 123 17.07 3.82 10.33
N GLU A 124 16.76 5.10 10.14
CA GLU A 124 16.16 5.97 11.15
C GLU A 124 14.63 5.98 11.02
N GLN A 125 14.13 5.93 9.78
CA GLN A 125 12.71 6.00 9.46
C GLN A 125 12.44 5.25 8.16
N VAL A 126 11.36 4.46 8.16
CA VAL A 126 10.70 3.89 7.00
C VAL A 126 9.41 4.67 6.77
N VAL A 127 9.21 5.13 5.54
CA VAL A 127 8.04 5.89 5.10
C VAL A 127 7.30 5.08 4.04
N ILE A 128 6.14 4.53 4.40
CA ILE A 128 5.25 3.84 3.46
C ILE A 128 4.33 4.89 2.82
N CYS A 129 4.55 5.18 1.55
CA CYS A 129 3.88 6.21 0.78
C CYS A 129 2.60 5.67 0.13
N THR A 130 1.53 5.55 0.92
CA THR A 130 0.18 5.20 0.45
C THR A 130 -0.86 5.83 1.38
N PRO A 131 -2.08 6.20 0.91
CA PRO A 131 -3.19 6.50 1.79
C PRO A 131 -3.99 5.26 2.22
N ASP A 132 -3.62 4.06 1.73
CA ASP A 132 -4.35 2.83 2.00
C ASP A 132 -4.37 2.53 3.51
N LYS A 133 -5.56 2.26 4.03
CA LYS A 133 -5.77 2.01 5.46
C LYS A 133 -5.18 0.69 5.92
N ASP A 134 -4.99 -0.26 5.02
CA ASP A 134 -4.51 -1.61 5.36
C ASP A 134 -3.07 -1.55 5.86
N LEU A 135 -2.24 -0.69 5.26
CA LEU A 135 -0.86 -0.41 5.71
C LEU A 135 -0.79 0.31 7.06
N GLY A 136 -1.93 0.77 7.58
CA GLY A 136 -2.04 1.25 8.96
C GLY A 136 -1.62 0.19 9.98
N GLN A 137 -1.71 -1.10 9.64
CA GLN A 137 -1.24 -2.20 10.49
C GLN A 137 0.29 -2.28 10.63
N CYS A 138 1.04 -1.65 9.73
CA CYS A 138 2.51 -1.67 9.74
C CYS A 138 3.12 -0.56 10.59
N VAL A 139 2.37 0.49 10.96
CA VAL A 139 2.97 1.67 11.62
C VAL A 139 3.38 1.36 13.06
N GLY A 140 4.50 1.93 13.49
CA GLY A 140 5.11 1.66 14.79
C GLY A 140 6.62 1.59 14.73
N GLY A 141 7.30 1.82 15.85
CA GLY A 141 8.76 1.88 15.89
C GLY A 141 9.31 2.91 14.90
N LYS A 142 10.01 2.43 13.86
CA LYS A 142 10.58 3.25 12.77
C LYS A 142 9.66 3.40 11.55
N ILE A 143 8.43 2.88 11.57
CA ILE A 143 7.55 2.86 10.39
C ILE A 143 6.45 3.91 10.55
N VAL A 144 6.32 4.78 9.55
CA VAL A 144 5.20 5.72 9.39
C VAL A 144 4.59 5.59 8.00
N GLN A 145 3.35 6.02 7.89
CA GLN A 145 2.62 6.10 6.62
C GLN A 145 2.55 7.55 6.15
N LEU A 146 2.67 7.79 4.84
CA LEU A 146 2.59 9.12 4.22
C LEU A 146 1.53 9.13 3.11
N ASP A 147 0.47 9.92 3.30
CA ASP A 147 -0.41 10.34 2.21
C ASP A 147 0.28 11.47 1.44
N ARG A 148 1.01 11.12 0.37
CA ARG A 148 1.79 12.07 -0.44
C ARG A 148 0.95 13.17 -1.06
N ARG A 149 -0.32 12.90 -1.35
CA ARG A 149 -1.24 13.89 -1.93
C ARG A 149 -1.61 14.98 -0.94
N LYS A 150 -1.78 14.61 0.34
CA LYS A 150 -2.12 15.56 1.42
C LYS A 150 -0.90 16.08 2.18
N GLY A 151 0.26 15.44 2.02
CA GLY A 151 1.45 15.72 2.83
C GLY A 151 1.28 15.37 4.30
N VAL A 152 0.45 14.36 4.60
CA VAL A 152 0.13 13.95 5.98
C VAL A 152 0.89 12.68 6.33
N ILE A 153 1.72 12.76 7.36
CA ILE A 153 2.40 11.62 7.97
C ILE A 153 1.56 11.11 9.14
N SER A 154 1.34 9.80 9.19
CA SER A 154 0.60 9.11 10.26
C SER A 154 1.46 8.03 10.88
N GLY A 155 1.66 8.11 12.20
CA GLY A 155 2.18 7.01 13.02
C GLY A 155 1.06 6.36 13.84
N VAL A 156 1.43 5.67 14.92
CA VAL A 156 0.49 4.99 15.83
C VAL A 156 -0.66 5.90 16.29
N ASP A 157 -0.34 7.13 16.69
CA ASP A 157 -1.36 8.09 17.16
C ASP A 157 -2.33 8.49 16.03
N GLY A 158 -1.86 8.59 14.80
CA GLY A 158 -2.70 8.87 13.64
C GLY A 158 -3.66 7.71 13.31
N VAL A 159 -3.20 6.46 13.48
CA VAL A 159 -4.05 5.27 13.35
C VAL A 159 -5.12 5.26 14.45
N ARG A 160 -4.74 5.52 15.70
CA ARG A 160 -5.68 5.63 16.82
C ARG A 160 -6.69 6.75 16.62
N GLU A 161 -6.27 7.91 16.14
CA GLU A 161 -7.17 9.03 15.87
C GLU A 161 -8.19 8.69 14.77
N LYS A 162 -7.73 8.03 13.69
CA LYS A 162 -8.55 7.72 12.52
C LYS A 162 -9.50 6.53 12.74
N PHE A 163 -9.02 5.46 13.36
CA PHE A 163 -9.75 4.18 13.47
C PHE A 163 -10.18 3.85 14.90
N GLY A 164 -9.62 4.52 15.91
CA GLY A 164 -9.90 4.24 17.31
C GLY A 164 -9.32 2.94 17.82
N VAL A 165 -8.37 2.32 17.10
CA VAL A 165 -7.70 1.07 17.47
C VAL A 165 -6.19 1.21 17.31
N ASP A 166 -5.44 0.29 17.92
CA ASP A 166 -4.01 0.17 17.70
C ASP A 166 -3.70 -0.45 16.32
N PRO A 167 -2.52 -0.20 15.73
CA PRO A 167 -2.11 -0.75 14.43
C PRO A 167 -2.32 -2.27 14.31
N GLU A 168 -1.96 -3.02 15.35
CA GLU A 168 -2.10 -4.49 15.39
C GLU A 168 -3.55 -4.97 15.27
N SER A 169 -4.53 -4.13 15.62
CA SER A 169 -5.96 -4.44 15.54
C SER A 169 -6.61 -3.99 14.23
N ILE A 170 -5.87 -3.37 13.29
CA ILE A 170 -6.44 -2.91 12.01
C ILE A 170 -7.07 -4.07 11.21
N PRO A 171 -6.43 -5.25 11.07
CA PRO A 171 -7.06 -6.38 10.39
C PRO A 171 -8.32 -6.89 11.09
N ASP A 172 -8.33 -6.98 12.43
CA ASP A 172 -9.53 -7.35 13.21
C ASP A 172 -10.65 -6.31 13.03
N TYR A 173 -10.29 -5.02 13.00
CA TYR A 173 -11.22 -3.91 12.77
C TYR A 173 -11.87 -4.00 11.39
N LEU A 174 -11.08 -4.23 10.35
CA LEU A 174 -11.59 -4.42 8.99
C LEU A 174 -12.43 -5.70 8.90
N GLY A 175 -12.03 -6.78 9.60
CA GLY A 175 -12.83 -8.00 9.67
C GLY A 175 -14.24 -7.81 10.24
N LEU A 176 -14.41 -6.85 11.16
CA LEU A 176 -15.72 -6.49 11.70
C LEU A 176 -16.47 -5.48 10.82
N VAL A 177 -15.80 -4.44 10.35
CA VAL A 177 -16.42 -3.29 9.67
C VAL A 177 -16.66 -3.53 8.18
N GLY A 178 -15.82 -4.36 7.57
CA GLY A 178 -15.76 -4.57 6.12
C GLY A 178 -14.90 -3.55 5.40
N ASP A 179 -14.59 -3.88 4.16
CA ASP A 179 -13.94 -3.00 3.21
C ASP A 179 -14.63 -3.05 1.85
N THR A 180 -15.28 -1.95 1.49
CA THR A 180 -15.92 -1.81 0.18
C THR A 180 -14.93 -1.66 -0.97
N ALA A 181 -13.69 -1.20 -0.70
CA ALA A 181 -12.66 -1.09 -1.73
C ALA A 181 -12.18 -2.47 -2.19
N ASP A 182 -12.01 -3.39 -1.23
CA ASP A 182 -11.62 -4.78 -1.47
C ASP A 182 -12.80 -5.76 -1.64
N GLY A 183 -14.03 -5.29 -1.43
CA GLY A 183 -15.26 -6.02 -1.77
C GLY A 183 -15.88 -6.88 -0.67
N PHE A 184 -15.32 -6.91 0.55
CA PHE A 184 -15.87 -7.71 1.65
C PHE A 184 -16.73 -6.88 2.63
N PRO A 185 -17.87 -7.40 3.11
CA PRO A 185 -18.90 -6.58 3.78
C PRO A 185 -18.71 -6.39 5.30
N GLY A 186 -17.79 -7.14 5.93
CA GLY A 186 -17.71 -7.21 7.39
C GLY A 186 -18.94 -7.90 8.01
N LEU A 187 -19.19 -7.64 9.29
CA LEU A 187 -20.28 -8.28 10.03
C LEU A 187 -21.53 -7.38 10.19
N PRO A 188 -22.76 -7.93 10.05
CA PRO A 188 -23.98 -7.15 10.19
C PRO A 188 -24.12 -6.41 11.53
N GLY A 189 -24.17 -5.08 11.48
CA GLY A 189 -24.34 -4.21 12.65
C GLY A 189 -23.03 -3.80 13.32
N TRP A 190 -21.90 -4.39 12.94
CA TRP A 190 -20.57 -3.93 13.33
C TRP A 190 -20.15 -2.75 12.45
N GLY A 191 -20.35 -1.54 12.95
CA GLY A 191 -19.83 -0.32 12.32
C GLY A 191 -18.58 0.19 13.03
N ALA A 192 -17.88 1.13 12.39
CA ALA A 192 -16.63 1.74 12.85
C ALA A 192 -16.60 2.04 14.36
N LYS A 193 -17.63 2.71 14.90
CA LYS A 193 -17.66 3.10 16.32
C LYS A 193 -17.69 1.92 17.29
N SER A 194 -18.49 0.90 16.99
CA SER A 194 -18.62 -0.27 17.87
C SER A 194 -17.38 -1.15 17.77
N ALA A 195 -16.87 -1.37 16.55
CA ALA A 195 -15.63 -2.11 16.31
C ALA A 195 -14.46 -1.45 17.03
N ALA A 196 -14.28 -0.13 16.86
CA ALA A 196 -13.24 0.64 17.53
C ALA A 196 -13.33 0.53 19.06
N ALA A 197 -14.51 0.77 19.65
CA ALA A 197 -14.66 0.74 21.10
C ALA A 197 -14.33 -0.65 21.69
N VAL A 198 -14.76 -1.73 21.03
CA VAL A 198 -14.53 -3.10 21.49
C VAL A 198 -13.08 -3.52 21.28
N LEU A 199 -12.49 -3.28 20.11
CA LEU A 199 -11.11 -3.67 19.81
C LEU A 199 -10.08 -2.80 20.55
N ALA A 200 -10.36 -1.52 20.79
CA ALA A 200 -9.53 -0.69 21.68
C ALA A 200 -9.42 -1.29 23.08
N ARG A 201 -10.43 -2.06 23.51
CA ARG A 201 -10.46 -2.70 24.81
C ARG A 201 -9.87 -4.10 24.81
N TYR A 202 -10.21 -4.93 23.83
CA TYR A 202 -9.82 -6.35 23.81
C TYR A 202 -8.65 -6.67 22.89
N GLY A 203 -8.25 -5.77 21.98
CA GLY A 203 -7.15 -5.97 21.05
C GLY A 203 -7.55 -6.83 19.84
N HIS A 204 -7.93 -8.08 20.07
CA HIS A 204 -8.21 -9.06 19.02
C HIS A 204 -9.60 -9.68 19.13
N LEU A 205 -10.09 -10.25 18.01
CA LEU A 205 -11.40 -10.91 17.94
C LEU A 205 -11.58 -12.01 18.98
N GLU A 206 -10.55 -12.82 19.22
CA GLU A 206 -10.54 -13.96 20.14
C GLU A 206 -10.65 -13.53 21.61
N ASP A 207 -10.23 -12.31 21.93
CA ASP A 207 -10.21 -11.76 23.29
C ASP A 207 -11.53 -11.07 23.67
N ILE A 208 -12.46 -10.92 22.70
CA ILE A 208 -13.79 -10.36 22.95
C ILE A 208 -14.66 -11.42 23.66
N PRO A 209 -15.17 -11.15 24.88
CA PRO A 209 -16.02 -12.10 25.58
C PRO A 209 -17.28 -12.46 24.77
N ALA A 210 -17.68 -13.73 24.79
CA ALA A 210 -18.82 -14.21 24.02
C ALA A 210 -20.17 -13.65 24.52
N ASP A 211 -20.27 -13.31 25.81
CA ASP A 211 -21.43 -12.62 26.38
C ASP A 211 -21.11 -11.12 26.54
N SER A 212 -21.98 -10.28 25.98
CA SER A 212 -21.89 -8.83 26.11
C SER A 212 -21.97 -8.31 27.55
N HIS A 213 -22.49 -9.09 28.51
CA HIS A 213 -22.52 -8.69 29.93
C HIS A 213 -21.12 -8.69 30.56
N ASP A 214 -20.20 -9.46 29.99
CA ASP A 214 -18.80 -9.48 30.41
C ASP A 214 -17.99 -8.38 29.72
N TRP A 215 -18.62 -7.58 28.84
CA TRP A 215 -17.96 -6.45 28.21
C TRP A 215 -17.85 -5.28 29.20
N ASP A 216 -16.63 -4.88 29.50
CA ASP A 216 -16.31 -3.67 30.27
C ASP A 216 -16.24 -2.40 29.41
N VAL A 217 -16.79 -2.46 28.19
CA VAL A 217 -17.01 -1.33 27.29
C VAL A 217 -18.48 -1.20 26.92
N SER A 218 -19.00 0.03 26.95
CA SER A 218 -20.40 0.31 26.61
C SER A 218 -20.56 0.63 25.14
N VAL A 219 -21.23 -0.25 24.40
CA VAL A 219 -21.62 -0.01 22.99
C VAL A 219 -23.12 -0.21 22.78
N ARG A 220 -23.68 0.52 21.80
CA ARG A 220 -25.10 0.39 21.45
C ARG A 220 -25.38 -1.01 20.94
N SER A 221 -26.44 -1.63 21.48
CA SER A 221 -26.88 -2.97 21.07
C SER A 221 -25.84 -4.07 21.28
N ALA A 222 -25.02 -3.98 22.35
CA ALA A 222 -23.96 -4.93 22.70
C ALA A 222 -24.42 -6.40 22.62
N SER A 223 -25.59 -6.75 23.16
CA SER A 223 -26.10 -8.12 23.09
C SER A 223 -26.38 -8.60 21.66
N LYS A 224 -26.81 -7.72 20.75
CA LYS A 224 -26.98 -8.06 19.33
C LYS A 224 -25.62 -8.22 18.66
N LEU A 225 -24.64 -7.36 18.97
CA LEU A 225 -23.28 -7.42 18.41
C LEU A 225 -22.55 -8.70 18.84
N ALA A 226 -22.62 -9.07 20.11
CA ALA A 226 -22.05 -10.31 20.63
C ALA A 226 -22.69 -11.55 19.96
N LEU A 227 -24.02 -11.55 19.77
CA LEU A 227 -24.70 -12.61 19.02
C LEU A 227 -24.27 -12.65 17.54
N THR A 228 -24.15 -11.51 16.86
CA THR A 228 -23.64 -11.45 15.48
C THR A 228 -22.22 -12.01 15.41
N LEU A 229 -21.33 -11.54 16.29
CA LEU A 229 -19.93 -11.98 16.31
C LEU A 229 -19.83 -13.48 16.54
N LYS A 230 -20.58 -14.02 17.51
CA LYS A 230 -20.62 -15.45 17.79
C LYS A 230 -21.10 -16.27 16.60
N HIS A 231 -22.16 -15.83 15.92
CA HIS A 231 -22.74 -16.58 14.79
C HIS A 231 -21.89 -16.51 13.51
N ASN A 232 -21.16 -15.41 13.31
CA ASN A 232 -20.38 -15.14 12.10
C ASN A 232 -18.88 -15.02 12.42
N PHE A 233 -18.40 -15.71 13.46
CA PHE A 233 -17.02 -15.60 13.91
C PHE A 233 -16.04 -16.08 12.83
N ALA A 234 -16.41 -17.16 12.12
CA ALA A 234 -15.62 -17.68 11.00
C ALA A 234 -15.48 -16.65 9.87
N ASP A 235 -16.54 -15.90 9.54
CA ASP A 235 -16.50 -14.86 8.53
C ASP A 235 -15.60 -13.69 8.97
N ALA A 236 -15.67 -13.27 10.25
CA ALA A 236 -14.78 -12.25 10.78
C ALA A 236 -13.30 -12.68 10.71
N LEU A 237 -13.00 -13.94 11.02
CA LEU A 237 -11.64 -14.49 10.89
C LEU A 237 -11.19 -14.54 9.42
N LEU A 238 -12.08 -14.88 8.50
CA LEU A 238 -11.82 -14.86 7.06
C LEU A 238 -11.50 -13.44 6.59
N PHE A 239 -12.33 -12.46 6.93
CA PHE A 239 -12.12 -11.07 6.54
C PHE A 239 -10.87 -10.47 7.20
N ARG A 240 -10.57 -10.82 8.45
CA ARG A 240 -9.29 -10.48 9.08
C ARG A 240 -8.13 -11.06 8.29
N ARG A 241 -8.22 -12.33 7.86
CA ARG A 241 -7.16 -12.98 7.10
C ARG A 241 -6.91 -12.27 5.76
N ILE A 242 -7.97 -11.85 5.08
CA ILE A 242 -7.90 -11.05 3.85
C ILE A 242 -7.20 -9.71 4.13
N ALA A 243 -7.61 -8.98 5.17
CA ALA A 243 -7.03 -7.69 5.54
C ALA A 243 -5.62 -7.75 6.16
N THR A 244 -5.10 -8.96 6.43
CA THR A 244 -3.77 -9.15 7.03
C THR A 244 -2.73 -9.23 5.93
N LEU A 245 -1.62 -8.50 6.08
CA LEU A 245 -0.53 -8.49 5.12
C LEU A 245 0.40 -9.70 5.26
N GLU A 246 0.97 -10.14 4.13
CA GLU A 246 1.96 -11.19 4.04
C GLU A 246 3.39 -10.63 4.21
N TYR A 247 3.87 -10.59 5.45
CA TYR A 247 5.22 -10.10 5.75
C TYR A 247 6.36 -10.97 5.21
N ASP A 248 6.06 -12.16 4.68
CA ASP A 248 7.02 -13.05 4.03
C ASP A 248 7.02 -12.91 2.49
N ALA A 249 6.29 -11.92 1.94
CA ALA A 249 6.31 -11.63 0.50
C ALA A 249 7.74 -11.32 -0.01
N PRO A 250 8.10 -11.79 -1.22
CA PRO A 250 9.46 -11.71 -1.72
C PRO A 250 9.84 -10.28 -2.10
N THR A 251 10.61 -9.59 -1.25
CA THR A 251 11.07 -8.21 -1.49
C THR A 251 12.58 -8.10 -1.38
N ILE A 252 13.08 -7.23 -0.50
CA ILE A 252 14.50 -7.05 -0.24
C ILE A 252 14.99 -7.97 0.88
N THR A 253 16.27 -8.30 0.84
CA THR A 253 16.97 -8.95 1.95
C THR A 253 17.85 -7.96 2.72
N SER A 254 18.22 -6.84 2.10
CA SER A 254 19.02 -5.76 2.67
C SER A 254 18.53 -4.39 2.17
N VAL A 255 18.61 -3.37 3.01
CA VAL A 255 18.24 -1.99 2.65
C VAL A 255 19.09 -1.42 1.53
N SER A 256 20.33 -1.89 1.34
CA SER A 256 21.20 -1.48 0.24
C SER A 256 20.62 -1.76 -1.15
N GLU A 257 19.70 -2.73 -1.26
CA GLU A 257 19.00 -3.02 -2.52
C GLU A 257 18.05 -1.90 -2.93
N LEU A 258 17.71 -0.97 -2.03
CA LEU A 258 16.90 0.21 -2.33
C LEU A 258 17.71 1.44 -2.69
N GLU A 259 19.04 1.40 -2.52
CA GLU A 259 19.90 2.55 -2.78
C GLU A 259 19.86 2.93 -4.26
N TRP A 260 19.51 4.18 -4.53
CA TRP A 260 19.48 4.69 -5.90
C TRP A 260 20.88 5.05 -6.37
N THR A 261 21.39 4.31 -7.36
CA THR A 261 22.74 4.49 -7.93
C THR A 261 22.75 5.19 -9.28
N GLY A 262 21.64 5.82 -9.69
CA GLY A 262 21.47 6.44 -10.99
C GLY A 262 20.53 5.68 -11.93
N PRO A 263 20.11 6.31 -13.05
CA PRO A 263 19.27 5.65 -14.04
C PRO A 263 20.03 4.55 -14.80
N THR A 264 19.29 3.58 -15.34
CA THR A 264 19.87 2.59 -16.24
C THR A 264 20.06 3.18 -17.64
N LYS A 265 20.85 2.49 -18.47
CA LYS A 265 21.05 2.86 -19.88
C LYS A 265 19.75 2.82 -20.71
N ASP A 266 18.75 2.06 -20.27
CA ASP A 266 17.51 1.83 -21.02
C ASP A 266 16.52 3.00 -20.86
N LEU A 267 16.75 3.88 -19.87
CA LEU A 267 15.87 5.03 -19.60
C LEU A 267 15.70 5.95 -20.81
N VAL A 268 16.76 6.14 -21.61
CA VAL A 268 16.68 7.01 -22.80
C VAL A 268 15.59 6.51 -23.76
N ALA A 269 15.66 5.23 -24.13
CA ALA A 269 14.74 4.63 -25.09
C ALA A 269 13.31 4.56 -24.53
N LEU A 270 13.15 4.19 -23.25
CA LEU A 270 11.84 4.11 -22.61
C LEU A 270 11.20 5.49 -22.40
N ALA A 271 11.98 6.49 -22.01
CA ALA A 271 11.51 7.87 -21.87
C ALA A 271 11.07 8.44 -23.23
N ASP A 272 11.80 8.15 -24.30
CA ASP A 272 11.43 8.55 -25.65
C ASP A 272 10.16 7.84 -26.12
N SER A 273 10.00 6.54 -25.84
CA SER A 273 8.80 5.78 -26.24
C SER A 273 7.51 6.24 -25.56
N VAL A 274 7.60 6.99 -24.46
CA VAL A 274 6.46 7.58 -23.75
C VAL A 274 6.39 9.10 -23.90
N ASP A 275 7.05 9.68 -24.91
CA ASP A 275 7.12 11.13 -25.16
C ASP A 275 7.53 11.94 -23.91
N ALA A 276 8.48 11.43 -23.13
CA ALA A 276 8.96 12.04 -21.90
C ALA A 276 10.50 12.11 -21.79
N PRO A 277 11.25 12.62 -22.80
CA PRO A 277 12.71 12.73 -22.76
C PRO A 277 13.24 13.57 -21.58
N GLY A 278 12.37 14.39 -20.97
CA GLY A 278 12.65 15.10 -19.73
C GLY A 278 13.00 14.19 -18.55
N LEU A 279 12.48 12.95 -18.50
CA LEU A 279 12.82 11.97 -17.46
C LEU A 279 14.32 11.64 -17.48
N THR A 280 14.84 11.32 -18.66
CA THR A 280 16.27 11.08 -18.89
C THR A 280 17.12 12.28 -18.47
N SER A 281 16.75 13.47 -18.95
CA SER A 281 17.51 14.70 -18.68
C SER A 281 17.59 15.04 -17.19
N ARG A 282 16.51 14.77 -16.45
CA ARG A 282 16.43 14.95 -15.00
C ARG A 282 17.27 13.90 -14.25
N ALA A 283 17.11 12.62 -14.60
CA ALA A 283 17.79 11.53 -13.90
C ALA A 283 19.31 11.55 -14.10
N VAL A 284 19.78 11.83 -15.32
CA VAL A 284 21.22 11.96 -15.60
C VAL A 284 21.82 13.12 -14.82
N ARG A 285 21.18 14.30 -14.86
CA ARG A 285 21.64 15.47 -14.09
C ARG A 285 21.70 15.20 -12.59
N LEU A 286 20.70 14.49 -12.05
CA LEU A 286 20.69 14.10 -10.65
C LEU A 286 21.85 13.15 -10.32
N ALA A 287 22.10 12.15 -11.17
CA ALA A 287 23.21 11.22 -11.00
C ALA A 287 24.56 11.94 -11.03
N GLU A 288 24.80 12.81 -12.01
CA GLU A 288 26.01 13.65 -12.10
C GLU A 288 26.21 14.54 -10.85
N SER A 289 25.13 15.00 -10.24
CA SER A 289 25.20 15.82 -9.02
C SER A 289 25.50 15.04 -7.75
N ARG A 290 25.08 13.77 -7.67
CA ARG A 290 25.24 12.90 -6.50
C ARG A 290 26.51 12.06 -6.54
N PHE A 291 26.96 11.71 -7.74
CA PHE A 291 28.10 10.84 -8.01
C PHE A 291 29.08 11.53 -8.99
N PRO A 292 29.78 12.59 -8.53
CA PRO A 292 30.67 13.40 -9.36
C PRO A 292 31.97 12.70 -9.76
#